data_AF-A0A0M2KIK3-F1
#
_entry.id   AF-A0A0M2KIK3-F1
#
_cell.length_a   1.000
_cell.length_b   1.000
_cell.length_c   1.000
_cell.angle_alpha   90.00
_cell.angle_beta   90.00
_cell.angle_gamma   90.00
#
_symmetry.space_group_name_H-M   'P 1'
#
loop_
_entity.id
_entity.type
_entity.pdbx_description
1 polymer ?
#
loop_
_entity_poly.entity_id
_entity_poly.type
_entity_poly.pdbx_seq_one_letter_code
_entity_poly.pdbx_strand_id
1 'polypeptide(L)'
;MLQKIDALTGQALFRLWGLDDWPLIDGDYLLYDGCVLIALIRQHGFIDAHIAAKPGRRHISRRASLEVISMLGDTPIRLIIKQGNGALNLAKKLGFVDHGLQTLNLINGGPTVCHILWRK
;
A
#
# COMPACT_ATOMS: atom_id res chain seq x y z
N MET A 1 9.32 -9.57 10.91
CA MET A 1 8.37 -10.68 10.62
C MET A 1 7.02 -10.09 10.27
N LEU A 2 6.33 -10.63 9.26
CA LEU A 2 4.97 -10.22 8.89
C LEU A 2 3.93 -10.82 9.85
N GLN A 3 3.03 -9.98 10.38
CA GLN A 3 1.99 -10.37 11.31
C GLN A 3 0.65 -9.79 10.87
N LYS A 4 -0.42 -10.59 10.88
CA LYS A 4 -1.78 -10.06 10.70
C LYS A 4 -2.23 -9.37 12.00
N ILE A 5 -2.78 -8.18 11.87
CA ILE A 5 -3.37 -7.42 12.97
C ILE A 5 -4.84 -7.15 12.68
N ASP A 6 -5.59 -6.79 13.71
CA ASP A 6 -7.00 -6.42 13.54
C ASP A 6 -7.13 -5.11 12.73
N ALA A 7 -8.28 -4.97 12.07
CA ALA A 7 -8.52 -3.85 11.17
C ALA A 7 -8.54 -2.50 11.90
N LEU A 8 -9.04 -2.45 13.13
CA LEU A 8 -9.10 -1.21 13.91
C LEU A 8 -7.69 -0.70 14.22
N THR A 9 -6.81 -1.57 14.70
CA THR A 9 -5.39 -1.25 14.94
C THR A 9 -4.68 -0.86 13.64
N GLY A 10 -4.87 -1.61 12.56
CA GLY A 10 -4.27 -1.31 11.27
C GLY A 10 -4.67 0.07 10.74
N GLN A 11 -5.96 0.37 10.72
CA GLN A 11 -6.46 1.66 10.27
C GLN A 11 -5.93 2.82 11.13
N ALA A 12 -5.85 2.64 12.45
CA ALA A 12 -5.27 3.64 13.35
C ALA A 12 -3.77 3.90 13.07
N LEU A 13 -3.00 2.84 12.78
CA LEU A 13 -1.59 2.96 12.43
C LEU A 13 -1.37 3.65 11.07
N PHE A 14 -2.24 3.43 10.08
CA PHE A 14 -2.18 4.16 8.82
C PHE A 14 -2.30 5.67 9.03
N ARG A 15 -3.27 6.10 9.84
CA ARG A 15 -3.44 7.52 10.19
C ARG A 15 -2.22 8.04 10.94
N LEU A 16 -1.74 7.30 11.94
CA LEU A 16 -0.56 7.69 12.71
C LEU A 16 0.71 7.83 11.84
N TRP A 17 0.81 7.10 10.73
CA TRP A 17 2.00 7.07 9.86
C TRP A 17 1.85 7.89 8.57
N GLY A 18 0.93 8.86 8.58
CA GLY A 18 0.83 9.91 7.56
C GLY A 18 -0.18 9.65 6.45
N LEU A 19 -1.11 8.71 6.63
CA LEU A 19 -2.34 8.59 5.84
C LEU A 19 -3.53 8.99 6.72
N ASP A 20 -3.58 10.25 7.14
CA ASP A 20 -4.52 10.79 8.15
C ASP A 20 -6.00 10.49 7.82
N ASP A 21 -6.34 10.48 6.53
CA ASP A 21 -7.70 10.23 6.03
C ASP A 21 -7.94 8.77 5.63
N TRP A 22 -7.16 7.83 6.17
CA TRP A 22 -7.37 6.41 5.91
C TRP A 22 -8.78 5.98 6.35
N PRO A 23 -9.61 5.44 5.43
CA PRO A 23 -11.01 5.16 5.71
C PRO A 23 -11.18 3.97 6.65
N LEU A 24 -12.39 3.85 7.22
CA LEU A 24 -12.84 2.58 7.79
C LEU A 24 -13.15 1.63 6.63
N ILE A 25 -12.29 0.65 6.40
CA ILE A 25 -12.42 -0.28 5.27
C ILE A 25 -11.97 -1.69 5.66
N ASP A 26 -12.75 -2.66 5.22
CA ASP A 26 -12.44 -4.08 5.39
C ASP A 26 -11.26 -4.49 4.50
N GLY A 27 -10.35 -5.25 5.08
CA GLY A 27 -9.14 -5.71 4.42
C GLY A 27 -8.24 -6.46 5.38
N ASP A 28 -7.21 -7.11 4.83
CA ASP A 28 -6.17 -7.73 5.63
C ASP A 28 -5.10 -6.67 5.95
N TYR A 29 -4.88 -6.42 7.24
CA TYR A 29 -3.87 -5.48 7.73
C TYR A 29 -2.67 -6.26 8.26
N LEU A 30 -1.51 -6.00 7.66
CA LEU A 30 -0.28 -6.74 7.92
C LEU A 30 0.79 -5.80 8.45
N LEU A 31 1.29 -6.08 9.65
CA LEU A 31 2.35 -5.34 10.30
C LEU A 31 3.66 -6.12 10.17
N TYR A 32 4.64 -5.50 9.52
CA TYR A 32 5.98 -6.03 9.39
C TYR A 32 6.92 -5.39 10.41
N ASP A 33 7.44 -6.22 11.31
CA ASP A 33 8.48 -5.85 12.27
C ASP A 33 8.14 -4.61 13.12
N GLY A 34 6.84 -4.41 13.40
CA GLY A 34 6.33 -3.24 14.13
C GLY A 34 6.52 -1.90 13.41
N CYS A 35 6.97 -1.88 12.16
CA CYS A 35 7.47 -0.67 11.50
C CYS A 35 6.81 -0.34 10.16
N VAL A 36 6.30 -1.34 9.44
CA VAL A 36 5.69 -1.15 8.12
C VAL A 36 4.32 -1.82 8.12
N LEU A 37 3.30 -1.05 7.78
CA LEU A 37 1.93 -1.52 7.69
C LEU A 37 1.54 -1.64 6.22
N ILE A 38 0.90 -2.74 5.88
CA ILE A 38 0.37 -3.01 4.54
C ILE A 38 -1.11 -3.37 4.69
N ALA A 39 -1.98 -2.64 4.00
CA ALA A 39 -3.38 -3.03 3.83
C ALA A 39 -3.53 -3.73 2.49
N LEU A 40 -4.23 -4.86 2.50
CA LEU A 40 -4.63 -5.62 1.33
C LEU A 40 -6.16 -5.61 1.24
N ILE A 41 -6.68 -4.87 0.27
CA ILE A 41 -8.12 -4.71 0.06
C ILE A 41 -8.48 -5.58 -1.15
N ARG A 42 -9.28 -6.61 -0.92
CA ARG A 42 -9.68 -7.55 -1.98
C ARG A 42 -10.68 -6.86 -2.90
N GLN A 43 -10.38 -6.93 -4.20
CA GLN A 43 -11.25 -6.50 -5.28
C GLN A 43 -11.63 -7.71 -6.12
N HIS A 44 -12.53 -7.53 -7.10
CA HIS A 44 -12.88 -8.61 -8.01
C HIS A 44 -11.70 -8.96 -8.93
N GLY A 45 -11.00 -10.05 -8.60
CA GLY A 45 -9.88 -10.60 -9.40
C GLY A 45 -8.50 -10.01 -9.11
N PHE A 46 -8.36 -9.10 -8.13
CA PHE A 46 -7.07 -8.52 -7.74
C PHE A 46 -7.10 -7.96 -6.31
N ILE A 47 -5.96 -7.48 -5.83
CA ILE A 47 -5.81 -6.82 -4.53
C ILE A 47 -5.30 -5.40 -4.72
N ASP A 48 -5.97 -4.43 -4.11
CA ASP A 48 -5.40 -3.10 -3.89
C ASP A 48 -4.51 -3.14 -2.65
N ALA A 49 -3.24 -2.80 -2.84
CA ALA A 49 -2.28 -2.75 -1.75
C ALA A 49 -1.91 -1.30 -1.40
N HIS A 50 -1.89 -0.99 -0.11
CA HIS A 50 -1.46 0.29 0.42
C HIS A 50 -0.40 0.07 1.49
N ILE A 51 0.57 0.99 1.58
CA ILE A 51 1.71 0.86 2.49
C ILE A 51 1.95 2.16 3.25
N ALA A 52 2.19 2.04 4.55
CA ALA A 52 2.70 3.12 5.39
C ALA A 52 3.85 2.58 6.25
N ALA A 53 4.77 3.45 6.64
CA ALA A 53 5.88 3.08 7.48
C ALA A 53 6.08 4.13 8.56
N LYS A 54 6.44 3.68 9.76
CA LYS A 54 6.84 4.56 10.86
C LYS A 54 7.92 5.54 10.38
N PRO A 55 7.87 6.82 10.79
CA PRO A 55 8.91 7.79 10.45
C PRO A 55 10.33 7.25 10.71
N GLY A 56 11.24 7.46 9.76
CA GLY A 56 12.61 6.93 9.81
C GLY A 56 12.78 5.44 9.45
N ARG A 57 11.69 4.67 9.28
CA ARG A 57 11.73 3.22 9.00
C ARG A 57 11.39 2.83 7.56
N ARG A 58 11.28 3.79 6.64
CA ARG A 58 10.95 3.56 5.20
C ARG A 58 11.92 2.61 4.48
N HIS A 59 13.17 2.48 4.94
CA HIS A 59 14.15 1.55 4.36
C HIS A 59 13.74 0.07 4.52
N ILE A 60 12.86 -0.24 5.48
CA ILE A 60 12.35 -1.60 5.73
C ILE A 60 11.25 -1.98 4.73
N SER A 61 10.57 -1.00 4.12
CA SER A 61 9.41 -1.22 3.24
C SER A 61 9.70 -2.19 2.10
N ARG A 62 10.92 -2.21 1.56
CA ARG A 62 11.29 -3.19 0.52
C ARG A 62 11.16 -4.63 0.99
N ARG A 63 11.66 -4.94 2.19
CA ARG A 63 11.59 -6.30 2.75
C ARG A 63 10.16 -6.69 3.07
N ALA A 64 9.40 -5.78 3.68
CA ALA A 64 7.98 -5.98 3.98
C ALA A 64 7.17 -6.27 2.72
N SER A 65 7.37 -5.48 1.65
CA SER A 65 6.68 -5.69 0.38
C SER A 65 7.06 -7.01 -0.30
N LEU A 66 8.32 -7.42 -0.25
CA LEU A 66 8.73 -8.72 -0.82
C LEU A 66 8.09 -9.90 -0.09
N GLU A 67 7.97 -9.84 1.23
CA GLU A 67 7.32 -10.89 2.03
C GLU A 67 5.82 -10.97 1.71
N VAL A 68 5.14 -9.83 1.56
CA VAL A 68 3.74 -9.79 1.12
C VAL A 68 3.57 -10.31 -0.31
N ILE A 69 4.44 -9.90 -1.25
CA ILE A 69 4.40 -10.40 -2.63
C ILE A 69 4.57 -11.93 -2.64
N SER A 70 5.53 -12.45 -1.86
CA SER A 70 5.74 -13.90 -1.73
C SER A 70 4.53 -14.61 -1.14
N MET A 71 3.85 -14.00 -0.17
CA MET A 71 2.63 -14.55 0.44
C MET A 71 1.45 -14.59 -0.56
N LEU A 72 1.35 -13.59 -1.43
CA LEU A 72 0.25 -13.45 -2.39
C LEU A 72 0.43 -14.30 -3.66
N GLY A 73 1.64 -14.78 -3.94
CA GLY A 73 1.94 -15.59 -5.13
C GLY A 73 1.57 -14.86 -6.42
N ASP A 74 0.82 -15.54 -7.28
CA ASP A 74 0.37 -15.04 -8.60
C ASP A 74 -0.89 -14.17 -8.53
N THR A 75 -1.33 -13.77 -7.32
CA THR A 75 -2.50 -12.89 -7.18
C THR A 75 -2.17 -11.50 -7.74
N PRO A 76 -2.95 -10.96 -8.70
CA PRO A 76 -2.69 -9.63 -9.23
C PRO A 76 -2.80 -8.54 -8.14
N ILE A 77 -1.83 -7.64 -8.11
CA ILE A 77 -1.76 -6.53 -7.16
C ILE A 77 -1.78 -5.21 -7.92
N ARG A 78 -2.65 -4.29 -7.49
CA ARG A 78 -2.66 -2.90 -7.94
C ARG A 78 -2.11 -1.99 -6.85
N LEU A 79 -1.30 -1.02 -7.27
CA LEU A 79 -0.87 0.11 -6.46
C LEU A 79 -1.38 1.40 -7.11
N ILE A 80 -1.86 2.31 -6.27
CA ILE A 80 -2.21 3.67 -6.67
C ILE A 80 -1.28 4.61 -5.92
N ILE A 81 -0.40 5.31 -6.64
CA ILE A 81 0.65 6.12 -6.04
C ILE A 81 0.56 7.55 -6.58
N LYS A 82 0.41 8.54 -5.68
CA LYS A 82 0.40 9.97 -6.05
C LYS A 82 1.64 10.34 -6.88
N GLN A 83 1.44 11.14 -7.93
CA GLN A 83 2.54 11.64 -8.76
C GLN A 83 3.60 12.36 -7.90
N GLY A 84 4.88 12.07 -8.16
CA GLY A 84 6.01 12.62 -7.41
C GLY A 84 6.33 11.90 -6.09
N ASN A 85 5.56 10.89 -5.69
CA ASN A 85 5.84 10.11 -4.50
C ASN A 85 7.02 9.14 -4.71
N GLY A 86 8.00 9.16 -3.80
CA GLY A 86 9.19 8.29 -3.86
C GLY A 86 8.91 6.78 -3.79
N ALA A 87 7.72 6.37 -3.34
CA ALA A 87 7.27 4.98 -3.36
C ALA A 87 7.20 4.41 -4.78
N LEU A 88 7.05 5.27 -5.81
CA LEU A 88 7.04 4.87 -7.22
C LEU A 88 8.31 4.09 -7.60
N ASN A 89 9.48 4.56 -7.14
CA ASN A 89 10.75 3.92 -7.45
C ASN A 89 10.88 2.56 -6.77
N LEU A 90 10.30 2.41 -5.57
CA LEU A 90 10.25 1.12 -4.89
C LEU A 90 9.32 0.16 -5.64
N ALA A 91 8.12 0.59 -6.03
CA ALA A 91 7.17 -0.23 -6.77
C ALA A 91 7.78 -0.76 -8.08
N LYS A 92 8.46 0.08 -8.85
CA LYS A 92 9.18 -0.34 -10.07
C LYS A 92 10.26 -1.39 -9.78
N LYS A 93 11.06 -1.21 -8.72
CA LYS A 93 12.08 -2.20 -8.29
C LYS A 93 11.46 -3.52 -7.82
N LEU A 94 10.21 -3.48 -7.38
CA LEU A 94 9.41 -4.64 -7.02
C LEU A 94 8.61 -5.18 -8.22
N GLY A 95 8.97 -4.85 -9.46
CA GLY A 95 8.38 -5.44 -10.65
C GLY A 95 6.96 -4.97 -10.98
N PHE A 96 6.48 -3.89 -10.37
CA PHE A 96 5.23 -3.27 -10.81
C PHE A 96 5.43 -2.52 -12.12
N VAL A 97 4.51 -2.71 -13.06
CA VAL A 97 4.44 -2.00 -14.33
C VAL A 97 3.52 -0.79 -14.17
N ASP A 98 3.96 0.37 -14.62
CA ASP A 98 3.18 1.61 -14.59
C ASP A 98 2.30 1.70 -15.84
N HIS A 99 0.98 1.77 -15.64
CA HIS A 99 -0.02 1.85 -16.71
C HIS A 99 -0.48 3.28 -16.99
N GLY A 100 0.19 4.28 -16.42
CA GLY A 100 -0.04 5.69 -16.69
C GLY A 100 -0.72 6.43 -15.55
N LEU A 101 -0.94 7.71 -15.80
CA LEU A 101 -1.51 8.66 -14.85
C LEU A 101 -3.04 8.70 -14.96
N GLN A 102 -3.70 8.73 -13.81
CA GLN A 102 -5.13 8.95 -13.70
C GLN A 102 -5.41 10.04 -12.65
N THR A 103 -6.41 10.86 -12.94
CA THR A 103 -6.95 11.82 -11.96
C THR A 103 -7.99 11.12 -11.11
N LEU A 104 -7.73 11.02 -9.80
CA LEU A 104 -8.59 10.38 -8.81
C LEU A 104 -9.03 11.39 -7.76
N ASN A 105 -10.24 11.25 -7.26
CA ASN A 105 -10.71 12.06 -6.13
C ASN A 105 -10.19 11.46 -4.82
N LEU A 106 -9.59 12.28 -3.96
CA LEU A 106 -9.24 11.83 -2.60
C LEU A 106 -10.48 11.81 -1.72
N ILE A 107 -10.42 11.00 -0.66
CA ILE A 107 -11.50 10.87 0.34
C ILE A 107 -11.74 12.21 1.05
N ASN A 108 -10.67 12.97 1.32
CA ASN A 108 -10.69 14.28 1.96
C ASN A 108 -10.77 15.46 0.98
N GLY A 109 -10.97 15.18 -0.31
CA GLY A 109 -11.29 16.20 -1.33
C GLY A 109 -10.27 16.35 -2.45
N GLY A 110 -10.70 17.04 -3.50
CA GLY A 110 -9.91 17.47 -4.64
C GLY A 110 -9.41 16.34 -5.56
N PRO A 111 -9.30 16.61 -6.88
CA PRO A 111 -8.62 15.70 -7.78
C PRO A 111 -7.12 15.64 -7.47
N THR A 112 -6.54 14.45 -7.53
CA THR A 112 -5.10 14.20 -7.46
C THR A 112 -4.69 13.28 -8.60
N VAL A 113 -3.52 13.55 -9.16
CA VAL A 113 -2.93 12.73 -10.22
C VAL A 113 -2.13 11.58 -9.59
N CYS A 114 -2.46 10.34 -9.96
CA CYS A 114 -1.85 9.12 -9.46
C CYS A 114 -1.35 8.23 -10.59
N HIS A 115 -0.22 7.55 -10.37
CA HIS A 115 0.18 6.40 -11.15
C HIS A 115 -0.68 5.20 -10.77
N ILE A 116 -1.15 4.47 -11.78
CA ILE A 116 -1.78 3.16 -11.60
C ILE A 116 -0.76 2.10 -11.98
N LEU A 117 -0.32 1.31 -11.01
CA LEU A 117 0.66 0.26 -11.24
C LEU A 117 0.07 -1.11 -10.99
N TRP A 118 0.52 -2.09 -11.77
CA TRP A 118 0.10 -3.47 -11.68
C TRP A 118 1.28 -4.43 -11.58
N ARG A 119 1.10 -5.47 -10.77
CA ARG A 119 1.95 -6.66 -10.75
C ARG A 119 1.05 -7.87 -10.94
N LYS A 120 1.42 -8.74 -11.88
CA LYS A 120 0.83 -10.07 -12.06
C LYS A 120 1.74 -11.10 -11.42
#